data_AF-A0A1H4PXN9-F1
#
_entry.id   AF-A0A1H4PXN9-F1
#
_cell.length_a   1.000
_cell.length_b   1.000
_cell.length_c   1.000
_cell.angle_alpha   90.00
_cell.angle_beta   90.00
_cell.angle_gamma   90.00
#
_symmetry.space_group_name_H-M   'P 1'
#
loop_
_entity.id
_entity.type
_entity.pdbx_description
1 polymer ?
#
loop_
_entity_poly.entity_id
_entity_poly.type
_entity_poly.pdbx_seq_one_letter_code
_entity_poly.pdbx_strand_id
1 'polypeptide(L)'
;MKERSRLDTPRQGRSFHLNLGDDMIGQGAERVARFLGTGRYLAIQTVIVLVWIALNVLWFTYHFDPYPFILLNLAFSTQAAYAAPLILLAQNRQESRDRVSLDEDRMRAAQTKADTEFLARELASVRLAVGEAASRDYMRRELDEVHEKLDALTALLQSMQHARNVDEERVDAPD
;
A
#
# COMPACT_ATOMS: atom_id res chain seq x y z
N MET A 1 -27.93 28.91 -38.59
CA MET A 1 -26.84 28.62 -37.62
C MET A 1 -27.41 27.63 -36.62
N LYS A 2 -27.02 26.34 -36.68
CA LYS A 2 -27.71 25.22 -36.01
C LYS A 2 -26.92 24.83 -34.76
N GLU A 3 -27.41 25.19 -33.58
CA GLU A 3 -26.80 24.82 -32.30
C GLU A 3 -26.90 23.30 -32.09
N ARG A 4 -25.75 22.66 -31.94
CA ARG A 4 -25.62 21.24 -31.60
C ARG A 4 -25.70 21.11 -30.09
N SER A 5 -26.89 20.79 -29.58
CA SER A 5 -27.10 20.44 -28.18
C SER A 5 -26.30 19.16 -27.85
N ARG A 6 -25.31 19.29 -26.96
CA ARG A 6 -24.47 18.18 -26.51
C ARG A 6 -25.30 17.25 -25.63
N LEU A 7 -25.58 16.07 -26.17
CA LEU A 7 -26.46 15.03 -25.63
C LEU A 7 -25.68 13.94 -24.87
N ASP A 8 -24.60 14.32 -24.19
CA ASP A 8 -23.64 13.36 -23.64
C ASP A 8 -23.39 13.59 -22.14
N THR A 9 -24.48 13.59 -21.38
CA THR A 9 -24.40 13.50 -19.92
C THR A 9 -25.38 12.41 -19.50
N PRO A 10 -24.90 11.22 -19.09
CA PRO A 10 -25.80 10.19 -18.63
C PRO A 10 -26.57 10.74 -17.42
N ARG A 11 -27.90 10.80 -17.52
CA ARG A 11 -28.79 11.11 -16.39
C ARG A 11 -28.51 10.08 -15.31
N GLN A 12 -27.82 10.52 -14.26
CA GLN A 12 -27.60 9.73 -13.06
C GLN A 12 -28.97 9.44 -12.46
N GLY A 13 -29.46 8.23 -12.71
CA GLY A 13 -30.69 7.73 -12.12
C GLY A 13 -30.55 7.86 -10.61
N ARG A 14 -31.50 8.55 -10.00
CA ARG A 14 -31.59 8.73 -8.56
C ARG A 14 -31.76 7.35 -7.93
N SER A 15 -30.63 6.71 -7.61
CA SER A 15 -30.60 5.47 -6.85
C SER A 15 -31.23 5.77 -5.50
N PHE A 16 -32.32 5.09 -5.19
CA PHE A 16 -32.89 5.09 -3.86
C PHE A 16 -31.91 4.36 -2.93
N HIS A 17 -30.95 5.10 -2.38
CA HIS A 17 -30.16 4.64 -1.26
C HIS A 17 -31.05 4.71 -0.02
N LEU A 18 -31.67 3.58 0.33
CA LEU A 18 -32.33 3.39 1.61
C LEU A 18 -31.23 3.42 2.69
N ASN A 19 -30.89 4.62 3.18
CA ASN A 19 -30.09 4.84 4.38
C ASN A 19 -30.88 4.45 5.65
N LEU A 20 -31.45 3.24 5.68
CA LEU A 20 -32.07 2.68 6.87
C LEU A 20 -30.95 2.03 7.71
N GLY A 21 -30.40 2.81 8.65
CA GLY A 21 -29.77 2.27 9.86
C GLY A 21 -28.37 1.66 9.72
N ASP A 22 -27.49 2.25 8.91
CA ASP A 22 -26.09 1.78 8.76
C ASP A 22 -25.36 1.69 10.12
N ASP A 23 -25.58 2.68 11.01
CA ASP A 23 -24.98 2.71 12.35
C ASP A 23 -25.56 1.68 13.33
N MET A 24 -26.86 1.40 13.26
CA MET A 24 -27.54 0.47 14.19
C MET A 24 -27.29 -0.99 13.82
N ILE A 25 -27.32 -1.29 12.52
CA ILE A 25 -27.05 -2.64 11.99
C ILE A 25 -25.54 -2.92 12.02
N GLY A 26 -24.70 -1.90 11.85
CA GLY A 26 -23.25 -1.92 12.05
C GLY A 26 -22.85 -2.51 13.40
N GLN A 27 -23.28 -1.83 14.46
CA GLN A 27 -23.01 -2.22 15.85
C GLN A 27 -23.67 -3.56 16.21
N GLY A 28 -24.87 -3.83 15.69
CA GLY A 28 -25.58 -5.10 15.90
C GLY A 28 -24.82 -6.30 15.35
N ALA A 29 -24.31 -6.20 14.12
CA ALA A 29 -23.59 -7.29 13.48
C ALA A 29 -22.18 -7.49 14.05
N GLU A 30 -21.50 -6.46 14.55
CA GLU A 30 -20.24 -6.64 15.29
C GLU A 30 -20.46 -7.37 16.63
N ARG A 31 -21.60 -7.14 17.29
CA ARG A 31 -21.99 -7.89 18.49
C ARG A 31 -22.37 -9.33 18.16
N VAL A 32 -23.10 -9.56 17.07
CA VAL A 32 -23.45 -10.90 16.58
C VAL A 32 -22.21 -11.68 16.12
N ALA A 33 -21.25 -11.04 15.45
CA ALA A 33 -20.00 -11.68 15.02
C ALA A 33 -19.16 -12.14 16.22
N ARG A 34 -19.02 -11.31 17.25
CA ARG A 34 -18.35 -11.71 18.50
C ARG A 34 -19.10 -12.82 19.25
N PHE A 35 -20.43 -12.79 19.18
CA PHE A 35 -21.29 -13.79 19.82
C PHE A 35 -21.25 -15.15 19.11
N LEU A 36 -21.31 -15.17 17.78
CA LEU A 36 -21.25 -16.38 16.95
C LEU A 36 -19.84 -16.97 16.85
N GLY A 37 -18.79 -16.13 16.90
CA GLY A 37 -17.40 -16.58 16.88
C GLY A 37 -16.93 -17.22 18.19
N THR A 38 -17.65 -16.99 19.29
CA THR A 38 -17.39 -17.65 20.57
C THR A 38 -18.20 -18.94 20.63
N GLY A 39 -17.57 -20.11 20.79
CA GLY A 39 -18.25 -21.43 20.89
C GLY A 39 -19.32 -21.54 21.99
N ARG A 40 -19.43 -20.52 22.83
CA ARG A 40 -20.49 -20.30 23.83
C ARG A 40 -21.90 -20.24 23.23
N TYR A 41 -22.11 -19.69 22.03
CA TYR A 41 -23.45 -19.69 21.41
C TYR A 41 -23.93 -21.12 21.12
N LEU A 42 -23.06 -21.95 20.51
CA LEU A 42 -23.36 -23.35 20.22
C LEU A 42 -23.63 -24.12 21.51
N ALA A 43 -22.84 -23.91 22.56
CA ALA A 43 -23.05 -24.56 23.86
C ALA A 43 -24.42 -24.22 24.47
N ILE A 44 -24.82 -22.94 24.48
CA ILE A 44 -26.13 -22.52 25.00
C ILE A 44 -27.26 -23.11 24.16
N GLN A 45 -27.15 -23.08 22.82
CA GLN A 45 -28.16 -23.63 21.91
C GLN A 45 -28.35 -25.14 22.14
N THR A 46 -27.27 -25.89 22.30
CA THR A 46 -27.32 -27.34 22.59
C THR A 46 -28.00 -27.61 23.94
N VAL A 47 -27.68 -26.84 24.99
CA VAL A 47 -28.32 -26.98 26.30
C VAL A 47 -29.82 -26.72 26.21
N ILE A 48 -30.25 -25.68 25.49
CA ILE A 48 -31.67 -25.38 25.30
C ILE A 48 -32.40 -26.55 24.63
N VAL A 49 -31.82 -27.12 23.56
CA VAL A 49 -32.39 -28.28 22.86
C VAL A 49 -32.49 -29.49 23.79
N LEU A 50 -31.44 -29.79 24.56
CA LEU A 50 -31.44 -30.91 25.51
C LEU A 50 -32.49 -30.73 26.61
N VAL A 51 -32.60 -29.51 27.16
CA VAL A 51 -33.63 -29.19 28.16
C VAL A 51 -35.02 -29.32 27.58
N TRP A 52 -35.24 -28.88 26.34
CA TRP A 52 -36.54 -29.03 25.66
C TRP A 52 -36.94 -30.50 25.50
N ILE A 53 -36.01 -31.32 25.01
CA ILE A 53 -36.22 -32.77 24.86
C ILE A 53 -36.49 -33.39 26.24
N ALA A 54 -35.70 -33.06 27.25
CA ALA A 54 -35.86 -33.60 28.61
C ALA A 54 -37.23 -33.21 29.20
N LEU A 55 -37.62 -31.93 29.16
CA LEU A 55 -38.92 -31.48 29.65
C LEU A 55 -40.06 -32.20 28.94
N ASN A 56 -39.96 -32.39 27.62
CA ASN A 56 -40.97 -33.08 26.84
C ASN A 56 -41.13 -34.56 27.23
N VAL A 57 -40.00 -35.26 27.42
CA VAL A 57 -40.00 -36.68 27.82
C VAL A 57 -40.42 -36.87 29.29
N LEU A 58 -40.05 -35.96 30.19
CA LEU A 58 -40.45 -36.03 31.60
C LEU A 58 -41.94 -35.71 31.81
N TRP A 59 -42.54 -34.82 31.00
CA TRP A 59 -43.97 -34.51 31.04
C TRP A 59 -44.82 -35.51 30.22
N PHE A 60 -44.74 -36.79 30.61
CA PHE A 60 -45.35 -37.93 29.92
C PHE A 60 -46.89 -37.87 29.81
N THR A 61 -47.56 -37.08 30.63
CA THR A 61 -49.04 -37.02 30.64
C THR A 61 -49.62 -36.04 29.62
N TYR A 62 -48.87 -34.99 29.23
CA TYR A 62 -49.40 -33.91 28.39
C TYR A 62 -48.79 -33.83 26.97
N HIS A 63 -47.75 -34.64 26.67
CA HIS A 63 -47.09 -34.78 25.35
C HIS A 63 -47.15 -33.50 24.51
N PHE A 64 -46.58 -32.40 25.03
CA PHE A 64 -46.69 -31.07 24.44
C PHE A 64 -46.08 -30.99 23.02
N ASP A 65 -45.14 -31.87 22.70
CA ASP A 65 -44.52 -32.01 21.36
C ASP A 65 -44.09 -33.48 21.13
N PRO A 66 -44.97 -34.37 20.65
CA PRO A 66 -44.67 -35.79 20.43
C PRO A 66 -43.57 -35.98 19.37
N TYR A 67 -42.81 -37.08 19.45
CA TYR A 67 -41.84 -37.45 18.40
C TYR A 67 -42.54 -37.47 17.03
N PRO A 68 -42.11 -36.68 16.02
CA PRO A 68 -40.74 -36.16 15.77
C PRO A 68 -40.46 -34.67 16.14
N PHE A 69 -41.03 -34.13 17.22
CA PHE A 69 -40.81 -32.77 17.72
C PHE A 69 -41.10 -31.65 16.69
N ILE A 70 -42.36 -31.52 16.28
CA ILE A 70 -42.79 -30.61 15.20
C ILE A 70 -42.58 -29.14 15.57
N LEU A 71 -42.76 -28.78 16.84
CA LEU A 71 -42.62 -27.39 17.30
C LEU A 71 -41.15 -26.96 17.32
N LEU A 72 -40.26 -27.86 17.78
CA LEU A 72 -38.82 -27.62 17.73
C LEU A 72 -38.33 -27.47 16.29
N ASN A 73 -38.81 -28.32 15.39
CA ASN A 73 -38.47 -28.25 13.97
C ASN A 73 -38.99 -26.95 13.32
N LEU A 74 -40.22 -26.54 13.63
CA LEU A 74 -40.77 -25.27 13.16
C LEU A 74 -39.95 -24.08 13.65
N ALA A 75 -39.55 -24.07 14.92
CA ALA A 75 -38.72 -23.02 15.49
C ALA A 75 -37.35 -22.91 14.78
N PHE A 76 -36.67 -24.05 14.55
CA PHE A 76 -35.41 -24.07 13.78
C PHE A 76 -35.59 -23.61 12.33
N SER A 77 -36.69 -23.99 11.69
CA SER A 77 -37.02 -23.57 10.33
C SER A 77 -37.18 -22.05 10.23
N THR A 78 -37.91 -21.44 11.18
CA THR A 78 -38.06 -19.99 11.25
C THR A 78 -36.75 -19.30 11.62
N GLN A 79 -35.95 -19.88 12.52
CA GLN A 79 -34.63 -19.35 12.91
C GLN A 79 -33.69 -19.28 11.69
N ALA A 80 -33.63 -20.34 10.89
CA ALA A 80 -32.85 -20.35 9.65
C ALA A 80 -33.36 -19.33 8.63
N ALA A 81 -34.69 -19.23 8.48
CA ALA A 81 -35.32 -18.28 7.55
C ALA A 81 -35.01 -16.82 7.89
N TYR A 82 -34.95 -16.45 9.18
CA TYR A 82 -34.59 -15.10 9.61
C TYR A 82 -33.07 -14.85 9.61
N ALA A 83 -32.25 -15.90 9.77
CA ALA A 83 -30.80 -15.77 9.70
C ALA A 83 -30.32 -15.35 8.30
N ALA A 84 -30.91 -15.90 7.23
CA ALA A 84 -30.50 -15.62 5.85
C ALA A 84 -30.49 -14.11 5.49
N PRO A 85 -31.56 -13.32 5.70
CA PRO A 85 -31.54 -11.88 5.39
C PRO A 85 -30.60 -11.09 6.31
N LEU A 86 -30.46 -11.49 7.58
CA LEU A 86 -29.57 -10.82 8.52
C LEU A 86 -28.10 -11.03 8.15
N ILE A 87 -27.75 -12.24 7.70
CA ILE A 87 -26.44 -12.57 7.15
C ILE A 87 -26.18 -11.77 5.87
N LEU A 88 -27.17 -11.68 4.96
CA LEU A 88 -27.04 -10.91 3.71
C LEU A 88 -26.75 -9.43 4.00
N LEU A 89 -27.46 -8.82 4.96
CA LEU A 89 -27.19 -7.45 5.39
C LEU A 89 -25.80 -7.28 6.00
N ALA A 90 -25.35 -8.24 6.81
CA ALA A 90 -24.01 -8.23 7.37
C ALA A 90 -22.93 -8.37 6.28
N GLN A 91 -23.16 -9.21 5.27
CA GLN A 91 -22.27 -9.43 4.14
C GLN A 91 -22.16 -8.19 3.25
N ASN A 92 -23.28 -7.56 2.85
CA ASN A 92 -23.26 -6.34 2.02
C ASN A 92 -22.45 -5.21 2.65
N ARG A 93 -22.51 -5.07 3.98
CA ARG A 93 -21.72 -4.05 4.69
C ARG A 93 -20.24 -4.43 4.77
N GLN A 94 -19.94 -5.70 5.01
CA GLN A 94 -18.56 -6.18 4.99
C GLN A 94 -17.92 -5.95 3.61
N GLU A 95 -18.63 -6.29 2.53
CA GLU A 95 -18.19 -6.06 1.15
C GLU A 95 -18.01 -4.57 0.83
N SER A 96 -18.91 -3.71 1.33
CA SER A 96 -18.77 -2.25 1.17
C SER A 96 -17.51 -1.71 1.85
N ARG A 97 -17.22 -2.18 3.07
CA ARG A 97 -16.01 -1.79 3.82
C ARG A 97 -14.76 -2.32 3.15
N ASP A 98 -14.77 -3.59 2.73
CA ASP A 98 -13.67 -4.23 2.03
C ASP A 98 -13.37 -3.52 0.70
N ARG A 99 -14.41 -3.04 -0.01
CA ARG A 99 -14.26 -2.25 -1.23
C ARG A 99 -13.57 -0.91 -0.95
N VAL A 100 -13.96 -0.18 0.10
CA VAL A 100 -13.32 1.09 0.47
C VAL A 100 -11.85 0.87 0.82
N SER A 101 -11.52 -0.15 1.60
CA SER A 101 -10.12 -0.46 1.93
C SER A 101 -9.29 -0.82 0.70
N LEU A 102 -9.87 -1.58 -0.24
CA LEU A 102 -9.18 -1.92 -1.49
C LEU A 102 -8.91 -0.70 -2.36
N ASP A 103 -9.84 0.25 -2.43
CA ASP A 103 -9.65 1.49 -3.19
C ASP A 103 -8.58 2.39 -2.56
N GLU A 104 -8.56 2.51 -1.21
CA GLU A 104 -7.49 3.21 -0.51
C GLU A 104 -6.12 2.57 -0.75
N ASP A 105 -6.03 1.25 -0.68
CA ASP A 105 -4.76 0.53 -0.90
C ASP A 105 -4.27 0.71 -2.34
N ARG A 106 -5.17 0.70 -3.33
CA ARG A 106 -4.82 1.03 -4.73
C ARG A 106 -4.29 2.45 -4.87
N MET A 107 -4.93 3.43 -4.22
CA MET A 107 -4.47 4.82 -4.25
C MET A 107 -3.10 4.97 -3.59
N ARG A 108 -2.88 4.36 -2.42
CA ARG A 108 -1.58 4.35 -1.72
C ARG A 108 -0.49 3.69 -2.56
N ALA A 109 -0.79 2.56 -3.20
CA ALA A 109 0.15 1.87 -4.08
C ALA A 109 0.53 2.72 -5.30
N ALA A 110 -0.44 3.40 -5.92
CA ALA A 110 -0.20 4.32 -7.02
C ALA A 110 0.68 5.51 -6.60
N GLN A 111 0.41 6.11 -5.45
CA GLN A 111 1.21 7.21 -4.90
C GLN A 111 2.65 6.77 -4.59
N THR A 112 2.80 5.63 -3.88
CA THR A 112 4.12 5.07 -3.54
C THR A 112 4.95 4.77 -4.80
N LYS A 113 4.30 4.26 -5.84
CA LYS A 113 4.95 4.04 -7.15
C LYS A 113 5.41 5.35 -7.76
N ALA A 114 4.55 6.39 -7.80
CA ALA A 114 4.90 7.70 -8.34
C ALA A 114 6.05 8.35 -7.57
N ASP A 115 6.04 8.29 -6.23
CA ASP A 115 7.11 8.82 -5.38
C ASP A 115 8.43 8.08 -5.64
N THR A 116 8.38 6.75 -5.79
CA THR A 116 9.56 5.93 -6.12
C THR A 116 10.13 6.28 -7.49
N GLU A 117 9.27 6.45 -8.51
CA GLU A 117 9.68 6.88 -9.85
C GLU A 117 10.29 8.28 -9.84
N PHE A 118 9.73 9.19 -9.04
CA PHE A 118 10.27 10.54 -8.85
C PHE A 118 11.66 10.49 -8.22
N LEU A 119 11.81 9.79 -7.09
CA LEU A 119 13.09 9.63 -6.41
C LEU A 119 14.14 8.96 -7.31
N ALA A 120 13.75 7.97 -8.11
CA ALA A 120 14.66 7.33 -9.06
C ALA A 120 15.16 8.29 -10.15
N ARG A 121 14.28 9.17 -10.66
CA ARG A 121 14.66 10.21 -11.64
C ARG A 121 15.57 11.27 -11.03
N GLU A 122 15.25 11.74 -9.83
CA GLU A 122 16.09 12.69 -9.09
C GLU A 122 17.47 12.07 -8.76
N LEU A 123 17.51 10.81 -8.34
CA LEU A 123 18.77 10.13 -8.09
C LEU A 123 19.61 9.98 -9.37
N ALA A 124 18.96 9.67 -10.50
CA ALA A 124 19.63 9.57 -11.78
C ALA A 124 20.20 10.92 -12.24
N SER A 125 19.42 12.02 -12.12
CA SER A 125 19.88 13.37 -12.48
C SER A 125 21.05 13.82 -11.59
N VAL A 126 20.97 13.60 -10.28
CA VAL A 126 22.03 13.89 -9.32
C VAL A 126 23.29 13.08 -9.63
N ARG A 127 23.16 11.79 -9.93
CA ARG A 127 24.30 10.93 -10.28
C ARG A 127 25.02 11.41 -11.54
N LEU A 128 24.28 11.85 -12.56
CA LEU A 128 24.87 12.41 -13.78
C LEU A 128 25.62 13.70 -13.50
N ALA A 129 25.01 14.63 -12.75
CA ALA A 129 25.64 15.90 -12.38
C ALA A 129 26.94 15.69 -11.57
N VAL A 130 26.93 14.76 -10.61
CA VAL A 130 28.13 14.40 -9.83
C VAL A 130 29.20 13.74 -10.71
N GLY A 131 28.80 12.88 -11.66
CA GLY A 131 29.72 12.24 -12.60
C GLY A 131 30.44 13.22 -13.53
N GLU A 132 29.72 14.22 -14.07
CA GLU A 132 30.30 15.28 -14.89
C GLU A 132 31.25 16.18 -14.09
N ALA A 133 30.85 16.58 -12.87
CA ALA A 133 31.70 17.38 -12.00
C ALA A 133 33.00 16.67 -11.64
N ALA A 134 32.94 15.40 -11.24
CA ALA A 134 34.11 14.59 -10.95
C ALA A 134 35.04 14.43 -12.17
N SER A 135 34.47 14.25 -13.37
CA SER A 135 35.24 14.14 -14.62
C SER A 135 35.96 15.46 -14.95
N ARG A 136 35.28 16.60 -14.75
CA ARG A 136 35.87 17.92 -14.95
C ARG A 136 37.02 18.18 -13.99
N ASP A 137 36.85 17.83 -12.72
CA ASP A 137 37.90 18.00 -11.71
C ASP A 137 39.11 17.11 -11.99
N TYR A 138 38.89 15.87 -12.44
CA TYR A 138 39.97 14.97 -12.88
C TYR A 138 40.76 15.58 -14.05
N MET A 139 40.07 16.00 -15.11
CA MET A 139 40.70 16.60 -16.29
C MET A 139 41.50 17.87 -15.93
N ARG A 140 41.01 18.68 -14.99
CA ARG A 140 41.74 19.85 -14.48
C ARG A 140 43.03 19.47 -13.77
N ARG A 141 42.99 18.49 -12.87
CA ARG A 141 44.19 18.02 -12.16
C ARG A 141 45.24 17.47 -13.12
N GLU A 142 44.82 16.69 -14.10
CA GLU A 142 45.73 16.13 -15.10
C GLU A 142 46.38 17.25 -15.93
N LEU A 143 45.61 18.27 -16.32
CA LEU A 143 46.13 19.46 -17.00
C LEU A 143 47.14 20.22 -16.16
N ASP A 144 46.84 20.44 -14.88
CA ASP A 144 47.74 21.11 -13.94
C ASP A 144 49.04 20.32 -13.74
N GLU A 145 48.96 18.99 -13.60
CA GLU A 145 50.12 18.11 -13.47
C GLU A 145 51.00 18.13 -14.72
N VAL A 146 50.39 18.13 -15.92
CA VAL A 146 51.13 18.25 -17.18
C VAL A 146 51.80 19.62 -17.28
N HIS A 147 51.12 20.70 -16.89
CA HIS A 147 51.71 22.04 -16.85
C HIS A 147 52.93 22.09 -15.93
N GLU A 148 52.80 21.56 -14.72
CA GLU A 148 53.89 21.52 -13.74
C GLU A 148 55.12 20.76 -14.27
N LYS A 149 54.91 19.63 -14.96
CA LYS A 149 56.01 18.88 -15.59
C LYS A 149 56.68 19.65 -16.72
N LEU A 150 55.91 20.38 -17.53
CA LEU A 150 56.47 21.22 -18.61
C LEU A 150 57.28 22.38 -18.05
N ASP A 151 56.80 23.04 -16.99
CA ASP A 151 57.53 24.11 -16.30
C ASP A 151 58.82 23.57 -15.67
N ALA A 152 58.77 22.40 -15.04
CA ALA A 152 59.96 21.73 -14.49
C ALA A 152 61.00 21.38 -15.56
N LEU A 153 60.58 20.86 -16.72
CA LEU A 153 61.48 20.58 -17.85
C LEU A 153 62.09 21.86 -18.41
N THR A 154 61.30 22.92 -18.54
CA THR A 154 61.76 24.22 -19.02
C THR A 154 62.81 24.81 -18.07
N ALA A 155 62.56 24.77 -16.76
CA ALA A 155 63.51 25.19 -15.74
C ALA A 155 64.79 24.35 -15.74
N LEU A 156 64.68 23.05 -15.99
CA LEU A 156 65.84 22.15 -16.12
C LEU A 156 66.66 22.46 -17.38
N LEU A 157 66.04 22.72 -18.52
CA LEU A 157 66.74 23.12 -19.74
C LEU A 157 67.43 24.47 -19.55
N GLN A 158 66.76 25.44 -18.92
CA GLN A 158 67.35 26.74 -18.57
C GLN A 158 68.55 26.57 -17.64
N SER A 159 68.46 25.70 -16.63
CA SER A 159 69.59 25.46 -15.72
C SER A 159 70.75 24.74 -16.42
N MET A 160 70.50 23.81 -17.34
CA MET A 160 71.55 23.19 -18.18
C MET A 160 72.21 24.20 -19.13
N GLN A 161 71.43 25.08 -19.77
CA GLN A 161 71.98 26.16 -20.59
C GLN A 161 72.81 27.13 -19.75
N HIS A 162 72.34 27.48 -18.56
CA HIS A 162 73.07 28.36 -17.65
C HIS A 162 74.39 27.72 -17.20
N ALA A 163 74.39 26.43 -16.83
CA ALA A 163 75.61 25.70 -16.50
C ALA A 163 76.59 25.62 -17.68
N ARG A 164 76.09 25.33 -18.89
CA ARG A 164 76.91 25.30 -20.10
C ARG A 164 77.54 26.66 -20.42
N ASN A 165 76.78 27.75 -20.30
CA ASN A 165 77.29 29.10 -20.55
C ASN A 165 78.40 29.46 -19.54
N VAL A 166 78.23 29.09 -18.26
CA VAL A 166 79.25 29.31 -17.22
C VAL A 166 80.53 28.49 -17.49
N ASP A 167 80.39 27.27 -18.00
CA ASP A 167 81.55 26.45 -18.40
C ASP A 167 82.27 27.02 -19.64
N GLU A 168 81.55 27.56 -20.64
CA GLU A 168 82.16 28.28 -21.77
C GLU A 168 82.90 29.55 -21.29
N GLU A 169 82.32 30.33 -20.37
CA GLU A 169 82.92 31.55 -19.83
C GLU A 169 84.15 31.25 -18.94
N ARG A 170 84.21 30.07 -18.31
CA ARG A 170 85.36 29.60 -17.52
C ARG A 170 86.51 29.09 -18.38
N VAL A 171 86.24 28.63 -19.61
CA VAL A 171 87.27 28.16 -20.57
C VAL A 171 87.92 29.34 -21.32
N ASP A 172 87.25 30.48 -21.46
CA ASP A 172 87.74 31.69 -22.14
C ASP A 172 88.33 32.75 -21.18
N ALA A 173 88.44 32.45 -19.88
CA ALA A 173 89.10 33.31 -18.91
C ALA A 173 90.65 33.24 -19.10
N PRO A 174 91.33 34.36 -19.40
CA PRO A 174 92.78 34.36 -19.60
C PRO A 174 93.57 34.17 -18.28
N ASP A 175 94.52 33.25 -18.38
CA ASP A 175 95.69 32.87 -17.54
C ASP A 175 95.50 32.55 -16.04
#